data_AF-A0A7K8HEW7-F1
#
_entry.id   AF-A0A7K8HEW7-F1
#
_cell.length_a   1.000
_cell.length_b   1.000
_cell.length_c   1.000
_cell.angle_alpha   90.00
_cell.angle_beta   90.00
_cell.angle_gamma   90.00
#
_symmetry.space_group_name_H-M   'P 1'
#
loop_
_entity.id
_entity.type
_entity.pdbx_description
1 polymer ?
#
loop_
_entity_poly.entity_id
_entity_poly.type
_entity_poly.pdbx_seq_one_letter_code
_entity_poly.pdbx_strand_id
1 'polypeptide(L)'
;IMTARLAKACPLNPRQRGFIRAARCSENLKLLQMQSAKREHRPLGVVFMDIPKAFDTVSHQHVLHGLQQREVDTHVTRLVSNTYENIHTYII
;
A
#
# COMPACT_ATOMS: atom_id res chain seq x y z
N ILE A 1 -3.44 -16.81 -5.92
CA ILE A 1 -4.33 -16.49 -7.08
C ILE A 1 -5.13 -15.20 -6.82
N MET A 2 -5.84 -15.06 -5.69
CA MET A 2 -6.64 -13.86 -5.38
C MET A 2 -5.84 -12.55 -5.35
N THR A 3 -4.70 -12.51 -4.65
CA THR A 3 -3.84 -11.31 -4.60
C THR A 3 -3.38 -10.83 -5.97
N ALA A 4 -3.06 -11.76 -6.88
CA ALA A 4 -2.64 -11.41 -8.24
C ALA A 4 -3.78 -10.80 -9.07
N ARG A 5 -5.01 -11.32 -8.91
CA ARG A 5 -6.21 -10.75 -9.54
C ARG A 5 -6.51 -9.36 -8.99
N LEU A 6 -6.43 -9.19 -7.67
CA LEU A 6 -6.65 -7.91 -7.02
C LEU A 6 -5.58 -6.88 -7.41
N ALA A 7 -4.31 -7.29 -7.52
CA ALA A 7 -3.24 -6.41 -8.00
C ALA A 7 -3.44 -5.94 -9.45
N LYS A 8 -4.09 -6.76 -10.29
CA LYS A 8 -4.46 -6.36 -11.65
C LYS A 8 -5.61 -5.35 -11.67
N ALA A 9 -6.63 -5.54 -10.82
CA ALA A 9 -7.77 -4.64 -10.71
C ALA A 9 -7.43 -3.33 -9.97
N CYS A 10 -6.45 -3.39 -9.07
CA CYS A 10 -6.01 -2.27 -8.25
C CYS A 10 -4.55 -1.93 -8.57
N PRO A 11 -4.27 -1.29 -9.72
CA PRO A 11 -2.91 -0.91 -10.07
C PRO A 11 -2.36 0.05 -9.01
N LEU A 12 -1.21 -0.32 -8.45
CA LEU A 12 -0.50 0.48 -7.45
C LEU A 12 0.33 1.56 -8.15
N ASN A 13 0.66 2.61 -7.41
CA ASN A 13 1.56 3.64 -7.92
C ASN A 13 2.90 3.01 -8.32
N PRO A 14 3.45 3.30 -9.53
CA PRO A 14 4.73 2.74 -9.98
C PRO A 14 5.92 3.03 -9.06
N ARG A 15 5.80 4.00 -8.16
CA ARG A 15 6.81 4.37 -7.15
C ARG A 15 6.64 3.64 -5.82
N GLN A 16 5.54 2.94 -5.59
CA GLN A 16 5.35 2.14 -4.39
C GLN A 16 6.37 0.98 -4.39
N ARG A 17 7.01 0.78 -3.25
CA ARG A 17 7.96 -0.33 -3.04
C ARG A 17 7.58 -1.23 -1.86
N GLY A 18 6.75 -0.75 -0.94
CA GLY A 18 6.20 -1.57 0.14
C GLY A 18 5.18 -2.58 -0.39
N PHE A 19 5.27 -3.83 0.09
CA PHE A 19 4.33 -4.92 -0.19
C PHE A 19 4.12 -5.26 -1.68
N ILE A 20 5.10 -4.94 -2.55
CA ILE A 20 5.09 -5.31 -3.98
C ILE A 20 6.11 -6.41 -4.23
N ARG A 21 5.75 -7.36 -5.11
CA ARG A 21 6.63 -8.46 -5.52
C ARG A 21 7.94 -7.91 -6.10
N ALA A 22 9.07 -8.47 -5.67
CA ALA A 22 10.42 -8.15 -6.14
C ALA A 22 10.92 -6.71 -5.89
N ALA A 23 10.20 -5.91 -5.08
CA ALA A 23 10.69 -4.60 -4.67
C ALA A 23 11.80 -4.72 -3.63
N ARG A 24 12.90 -3.98 -3.81
CA ARG A 24 13.95 -3.82 -2.79
C ARG A 24 13.86 -2.44 -2.15
N CYS A 25 14.01 -2.37 -0.83
CA CYS A 25 14.01 -1.08 -0.11
C CYS A 25 15.09 -0.11 -0.63
N SER A 26 16.21 -0.63 -1.12
CA SER A 26 17.30 0.15 -1.69
C SER A 26 16.90 0.91 -2.97
N GLU A 27 15.83 0.51 -3.65
CA GLU A 27 15.32 1.24 -4.82
C GLU A 27 14.73 2.60 -4.45
N ASN A 28 14.23 2.77 -3.22
CA ASN A 28 13.74 4.06 -2.74
C ASN A 28 14.84 5.12 -2.73
N LEU A 29 16.09 4.74 -2.46
CA LEU A 29 17.24 5.65 -2.48
C LEU A 29 17.53 6.17 -3.89
N LYS A 30 17.34 5.32 -4.90
CA LYS A 30 17.42 5.73 -6.31
C LYS A 30 16.24 6.62 -6.69
N LEU A 31 15.03 6.28 -6.25
CA LEU A 31 13.83 7.07 -6.50
C LEU A 31 13.94 8.49 -5.93
N LEU A 32 14.49 8.64 -4.74
CA LEU A 32 14.73 9.92 -4.08
C LEU A 32 15.91 10.70 -4.69
N GLN A 33 16.57 10.16 -5.72
CA GLN A 33 17.72 10.76 -6.40
C GLN A 33 18.84 11.23 -5.45
N MET A 34 18.97 10.58 -4.28
CA MET A 34 19.91 10.98 -3.23
C MET A 34 21.36 10.87 -3.72
N GLN A 35 21.64 9.88 -4.56
CA GLN A 35 22.99 9.69 -5.13
C GLN A 35 23.37 10.83 -6.10
N SER A 36 22.47 11.21 -7.00
CA SER A 36 22.70 12.33 -7.92
C SER A 36 22.79 13.65 -7.16
N ALA A 37 21.92 13.86 -6.16
CA ALA A 37 21.96 15.06 -5.34
C ALA A 37 23.28 15.22 -4.58
N LYS A 38 23.78 14.11 -4.03
CA LYS A 38 25.09 14.05 -3.37
C LYS A 38 26.25 14.35 -4.33
N ARG A 39 26.22 13.79 -5.55
CA ARG A 39 27.28 13.98 -6.56
C ARG A 39 27.32 15.41 -7.10
N GLU A 40 26.16 16.02 -7.30
CA GLU A 40 26.02 17.34 -7.93
C GLU A 40 25.99 18.48 -6.91
N HIS A 41 26.17 18.18 -5.61
CA HIS A 41 26.10 19.16 -4.52
C HIS A 41 24.81 20.02 -4.54
N ARG A 42 23.71 19.46 -5.06
CA ARG A 42 22.42 20.15 -5.11
C ARG A 42 21.61 19.90 -3.83
N PRO A 43 20.87 20.90 -3.33
CA PRO A 43 19.99 20.71 -2.19
C PRO A 43 18.87 19.70 -2.51
N LEU A 44 18.53 18.86 -1.54
CA LEU A 44 17.44 17.89 -1.63
C LEU A 44 16.59 17.99 -0.36
N GLY A 45 15.34 18.41 -0.50
CA GLY A 45 14.35 18.37 0.58
C GLY A 45 13.64 17.01 0.61
N VAL A 46 13.52 16.41 1.79
CA VAL A 46 12.79 15.14 2.01
C VAL A 46 11.79 15.35 3.14
N VAL A 47 10.53 14.98 2.90
CA VAL A 47 9.49 14.96 3.92
C VAL A 47 9.18 13.51 4.26
N PHE A 48 9.31 13.16 5.54
CA PHE A 48 8.92 11.86 6.06
C PHE A 48 7.50 11.95 6.61
N MET A 49 6.62 11.07 6.14
CA MET A 49 5.25 10.95 6.60
C MET A 49 5.02 9.51 7.07
N ASP A 50 4.42 9.37 8.25
CA ASP A 50 4.05 8.08 8.82
C ASP A 50 2.60 8.13 9.33
N ILE A 51 1.90 7.01 9.23
CA ILE A 51 0.52 6.87 9.68
C ILE A 51 0.52 5.92 10.89
N PRO A 52 0.26 6.41 12.11
CA PRO A 52 0.32 5.58 13.30
C PRO A 52 -0.76 4.48 13.24
N LYS A 53 -0.34 3.25 13.52
CA LYS A 53 -1.22 2.07 13.58
C LYS A 53 -2.09 1.92 12.32
N ALA A 54 -1.53 2.13 11.13
CA ALA A 54 -2.28 2.16 9.87
C ALA A 54 -3.18 0.93 9.63
N PHE A 55 -2.81 -0.26 10.13
CA PHE A 55 -3.65 -1.45 10.02
C PHE A 55 -4.85 -1.45 10.98
N ASP A 56 -4.75 -0.77 12.11
CA ASP A 56 -5.82 -0.66 13.10
C ASP A 56 -6.70 0.57 12.87
N THR A 57 -6.14 1.65 12.29
CA THR A 57 -6.81 2.96 12.19
C THR A 57 -7.49 3.21 10.86
N VAL A 58 -7.13 2.49 9.80
CA VAL A 58 -7.80 2.60 8.50
C VAL A 58 -9.17 1.94 8.58
N SER A 59 -10.24 2.73 8.46
CA SER A 59 -11.61 2.21 8.46
C SER A 59 -11.85 1.22 7.31
N HIS A 60 -12.49 0.10 7.62
CA HIS A 60 -12.88 -0.90 6.64
C HIS A 60 -13.80 -0.32 5.55
N GLN A 61 -14.60 0.69 5.85
CA GLN A 61 -15.43 1.38 4.85
C GLN A 61 -14.58 2.05 3.77
N HIS A 62 -13.43 2.65 4.14
CA HIS A 62 -12.52 3.24 3.16
C HIS A 62 -11.89 2.18 2.25
N VAL A 63 -11.55 1.02 2.81
CA VAL A 63 -11.04 -0.12 2.02
C VAL A 63 -12.08 -0.57 1.00
N LEU A 64 -13.32 -0.81 1.44
CA LEU A 64 -14.41 -1.25 0.56
C LEU A 64 -14.76 -0.20 -0.50
N HIS A 65 -14.82 1.08 -0.13
CA HIS A 65 -15.04 2.17 -1.07
C HIS A 65 -13.92 2.23 -2.12
N GLY A 66 -12.66 2.04 -1.69
CA GLY A 66 -11.52 1.97 -2.60
C GLY A 66 -11.58 0.81 -3.60
N LEU A 67 -12.17 -0.33 -3.21
CA LEU A 67 -12.41 -1.46 -4.11
C LEU A 67 -13.55 -1.16 -5.10
N GLN A 68 -14.64 -0.55 -4.62
CA GLN A 68 -15.77 -0.15 -5.46
C GLN A 68 -15.37 0.87 -6.53
N GLN A 69 -14.55 1.87 -6.18
CA GLN A 69 -14.05 2.87 -7.14
C GLN A 69 -13.15 2.27 -8.23
N ARG A 70 -12.58 1.09 -7.98
CA ARG A 70 -11.77 0.34 -8.94
C ARG A 70 -12.57 -0.73 -9.68
N GLU A 71 -13.89 -0.70 -9.53
CA GLU A 71 -14.84 -1.61 -10.18
C GLU A 71 -14.50 -3.08 -9.90
N VAL A 72 -13.97 -3.37 -8.70
CA VAL A 72 -13.69 -4.74 -8.28
C VAL A 72 -15.02 -5.48 -8.09
N ASP A 73 -15.10 -6.67 -8.68
CA ASP A 73 -16.29 -7.53 -8.63
C ASP A 73 -16.90 -7.64 -7.22
N THR A 74 -18.23 -7.58 -7.16
CA THR A 74 -18.98 -7.54 -5.90
C THR A 74 -18.74 -8.76 -5.03
N HIS A 75 -18.51 -9.95 -5.60
CA HIS A 75 -18.20 -11.15 -4.82
C HIS A 75 -16.83 -11.04 -4.16
N VAL A 76 -15.85 -10.45 -4.84
CA VAL A 76 -14.51 -10.21 -4.28
C VAL A 76 -14.59 -9.15 -3.19
N THR A 77 -15.30 -8.05 -3.42
CA THR A 77 -15.51 -7.01 -2.41
C THR A 77 -16.22 -7.56 -1.17
N ARG A 78 -17.23 -8.41 -1.35
CA ARG A 78 -17.91 -9.09 -0.25
C ARG A 78 -17.00 -10.06 0.49
N LEU A 79 -16.17 -10.82 -0.23
CA LEU A 79 -15.18 -11.69 0.40
C LEU A 79 -14.24 -10.90 1.30
N VAL A 80 -13.73 -9.76 0.83
CA VAL A 80 -12.89 -8.87 1.64
C VAL A 80 -13.66 -8.30 2.84
N SER A 81 -14.92 -7.87 2.67
CA SER A 81 -15.76 -7.41 3.79
C SER A 81 -15.89 -8.47 4.88
N ASN A 82 -16.20 -9.71 4.49
CA ASN A 82 -16.36 -10.82 5.42
C ASN A 82 -15.07 -11.12 6.19
N THR A 83 -13.89 -10.85 5.60
CA THR A 83 -12.61 -11.00 6.31
C THR A 83 -12.40 -9.98 7.41
N TYR A 84 -13.26 -8.97 7.57
CA TYR A 84 -13.21 -7.98 8.65
C TYR A 84 -14.30 -8.19 9.72
N GLU A 85 -15.24 -9.11 9.49
CA GLU A 85 -16.37 -9.35 10.39
C GLU A 85 -16.01 -10.38 11.47
N ASN A 86 -16.45 -10.12 12.71
CA ASN A 86 -16.29 -11.03 13.86
C ASN A 86 -14.84 -11.52 14.13
N ILE A 87 -13.84 -10.70 13.80
CA ILE A 87 -12.45 -11.03 14.16
C ILE A 87 -12.16 -10.56 15.58
N HIS A 88 -11.58 -11.46 16.37
CA HIS A 88 -11.04 -11.17 17.68
C HIS A 88 -9.58 -11.59 17.74
N THR A 89 -8.70 -10.68 18.18
CA THR A 89 -7.31 -10.99 18.50
C THR A 89 -7.22 -11.20 20.00
N TYR A 90 -6.89 -12.42 20.42
CA TYR A 90 -6.55 -12.71 21.81
C TYR A 90 -5.05 -12.53 22.00
N ILE A 91 -4.67 -11.62 22.89
CA ILE A 91 -3.29 -11.48 23.34
C ILE A 91 -3.21 -12.23 24.68
N ILE A 92 -2.40 -13.29 24.70
CA ILE A 92 -2.12 -14.11 25.90
C ILE A 92 -0.94 -13.50 26.65
#